data_AF-A0A7Y5PWJ8-F1
#
_entry.id   AF-A0A7Y5PWJ8-F1
#
_cell.length_a   1.000
_cell.length_b   1.000
_cell.length_c   1.000
_cell.angle_alpha   90.00
_cell.angle_beta   90.00
_cell.angle_gamma   90.00
#
_symmetry.space_group_name_H-M   'P 1'
#
loop_
_entity.id
_entity.type
_entity.pdbx_description
1 polymer ?
#
loop_
_entity_poly.entity_id
_entity_poly.type
_entity_poly.pdbx_seq_one_letter_code
_entity_poly.pdbx_strand_id
1 'polypeptide(L)'
;MAVASPPALDEQSARTRRRKRTIYLTLWFGIIGPAICFGLFDGVGAEVFGRLSIPLRVAAASGLALLLLHVSGFVRSPRSLALLSGFLGASAVLAWLTGALLLPLTLVGLMVGIGLLGLIPFGTAWVLFRAAGEAWDDAAPLPPWRRPQLGVCGAALATLFPVGQPIAQEMSYEIAFERLELSTSDAIERASDALDWVPCLSREPLLDKARKEKDEARFDRLSRLSELQFGFPISRDGYLLFPD
;
A
#
# COMPACT_ATOMS: atom_id res chain seq x y z
N MET A 1 -5.96 -10.99 63.02
CA MET A 1 -6.71 -10.79 61.76
C MET A 1 -5.73 -10.33 60.69
N ALA A 2 -5.37 -11.21 59.76
CA ALA A 2 -4.49 -10.85 58.65
C ALA A 2 -5.34 -10.18 57.56
N VAL A 3 -5.12 -8.88 57.33
CA VAL A 3 -5.73 -8.15 56.22
C VAL A 3 -4.97 -8.56 54.96
N ALA A 4 -5.59 -9.39 54.11
CA ALA A 4 -5.01 -9.75 52.82
C ALA A 4 -4.90 -8.49 51.96
N SER A 5 -3.67 -8.09 51.63
CA SER A 5 -3.40 -6.97 50.71
C SER A 5 -4.08 -7.24 49.37
N PRO A 6 -4.80 -6.26 48.77
CA PRO A 6 -5.60 -6.48 47.58
C PRO A 6 -4.69 -6.76 46.36
N PRO A 7 -4.78 -7.94 45.72
CA PRO A 7 -3.99 -8.28 44.53
C PRO A 7 -4.34 -7.44 43.28
N ALA A 8 -5.40 -6.63 43.33
CA ALA A 8 -5.97 -5.94 42.18
C ALA A 8 -5.11 -4.77 41.64
N LEU A 9 -4.30 -4.10 42.48
CA LEU A 9 -3.53 -2.92 42.05
C LEU A 9 -2.30 -3.28 41.19
N ASP A 10 -1.70 -4.45 41.44
CA ASP A 10 -0.50 -4.87 40.70
C ASP A 10 -0.86 -5.35 39.28
N GLU A 11 -1.97 -6.07 39.14
CA GLU A 11 -2.41 -6.57 37.84
C GLU A 11 -2.83 -5.43 36.87
N GLN A 12 -3.51 -4.40 37.37
CA GLN A 12 -3.90 -3.24 36.57
C GLN A 12 -2.68 -2.41 36.12
N SER A 13 -1.66 -2.31 36.99
CA SER A 13 -0.39 -1.66 36.69
C SER A 13 0.42 -2.43 35.66
N ALA A 14 0.46 -3.76 35.74
CA ALA A 14 1.10 -4.61 34.75
C ALA A 14 0.40 -4.51 33.37
N ARG A 15 -0.94 -4.53 33.34
CA ARG A 15 -1.74 -4.37 32.10
C ARG A 15 -1.49 -3.03 31.41
N THR A 16 -1.47 -1.93 32.17
CA THR A 16 -1.21 -0.59 31.62
C THR A 16 0.22 -0.45 31.07
N ARG A 17 1.24 -1.00 31.76
CA ARG A 17 2.63 -1.03 31.24
C ARG A 17 2.73 -1.83 29.93
N ARG A 18 2.10 -3.01 29.88
CA ARG A 18 2.10 -3.86 28.67
C ARG A 18 1.42 -3.16 27.48
N ARG A 19 0.32 -2.45 27.72
CA ARG A 19 -0.39 -1.65 26.70
C ARG A 19 0.44 -0.47 26.19
N LYS A 20 1.14 0.25 27.08
CA LYS A 20 2.02 1.37 26.66
C LYS A 20 3.16 0.88 25.76
N ARG A 21 3.88 -0.18 26.16
CA ARG A 21 4.99 -0.75 25.37
C ARG A 21 4.53 -1.21 23.98
N THR A 22 3.35 -1.82 23.95
CA THR A 22 2.65 -2.24 22.73
C THR A 22 2.41 -1.08 21.77
N ILE A 23 1.90 0.05 22.27
CA ILE A 23 1.63 1.23 21.44
C ILE A 23 2.92 1.80 20.87
N TYR A 24 3.98 1.93 21.67
CA TYR A 24 5.28 2.43 21.19
C TYR A 24 5.85 1.57 20.06
N LEU A 25 5.81 0.24 20.21
CA LEU A 25 6.28 -0.67 19.16
C LEU A 25 5.42 -0.56 17.90
N THR A 26 4.10 -0.44 18.05
CA THR A 26 3.19 -0.24 16.92
C THR A 26 3.45 1.08 16.19
N LEU A 27 3.66 2.18 16.91
CA LEU A 27 3.98 3.47 16.30
C LEU A 27 5.33 3.42 15.57
N TRP A 28 6.35 2.85 16.21
CA TRP A 28 7.69 2.82 15.65
C TRP A 28 7.79 1.90 14.43
N PHE A 29 7.41 0.63 14.55
CA PHE A 29 7.56 -0.35 13.48
C PHE A 29 6.37 -0.41 12.52
N GLY A 30 5.19 0.04 12.95
CA GLY A 30 4.01 0.12 12.10
C GLY A 30 3.98 1.39 11.26
N ILE A 31 4.40 2.54 11.80
CA ILE A 31 4.21 3.85 11.15
C ILE A 31 5.53 4.52 10.83
N ILE A 32 6.30 4.89 11.86
CA ILE A 32 7.44 5.80 11.71
C ILE A 32 8.54 5.14 10.87
N GLY A 33 8.90 3.91 11.20
CA GLY A 33 9.91 3.13 10.49
C GLY A 33 9.59 2.97 9.01
N PRO A 34 8.43 2.42 8.63
CA PRO A 34 8.02 2.32 7.24
C PRO A 34 7.99 3.66 6.53
N ALA A 35 7.45 4.72 7.15
CA ALA A 35 7.41 6.06 6.56
C ALA A 35 8.82 6.61 6.30
N ILE A 36 9.75 6.44 7.24
CA ILE A 36 11.16 6.82 7.06
C ILE A 36 11.80 5.98 5.94
N CYS A 37 11.56 4.67 5.90
CA CYS A 37 12.05 3.82 4.81
C CYS A 37 11.52 4.31 3.46
N PHE A 38 10.22 4.52 3.32
CA PHE A 38 9.65 5.01 2.06
C PHE A 38 10.19 6.39 1.69
N GLY A 39 10.26 7.34 2.63
CA GLY A 39 10.75 8.69 2.36
C GLY A 39 12.24 8.75 2.01
N LEU A 40 13.10 7.97 2.68
CA LEU A 40 14.54 7.95 2.40
C LEU A 40 14.89 7.17 1.13
N PHE A 41 14.15 6.10 0.83
CA PHE A 41 14.39 5.25 -0.34
C PHE A 41 13.49 5.61 -1.52
N ASP A 42 12.79 6.75 -1.51
CA ASP A 42 11.86 7.09 -2.59
C ASP A 42 12.56 7.24 -3.94
N GLY A 43 13.81 7.74 -3.94
CA GLY A 43 14.66 7.81 -5.13
C GLY A 43 15.27 6.47 -5.54
N VAL A 44 15.95 5.80 -4.61
CA VAL A 44 16.69 4.54 -4.89
C VAL A 44 15.71 3.38 -5.18
N GLY A 45 14.60 3.33 -4.45
CA GLY A 45 13.57 2.32 -4.61
C GLY A 45 12.77 2.49 -5.90
N ALA A 46 12.59 3.71 -6.40
CA ALA A 46 11.96 3.92 -7.71
C ALA A 46 12.81 3.35 -8.84
N GLU A 47 14.14 3.46 -8.77
CA GLU A 47 15.04 2.88 -9.77
C GLU A 47 15.10 1.34 -9.68
N VAL A 48 15.17 0.79 -8.47
CA VAL A 48 15.32 -0.67 -8.25
C VAL A 48 14.01 -1.43 -8.45
N PHE A 49 12.89 -0.90 -7.96
CA PHE A 49 11.58 -1.56 -8.04
C PHE A 49 10.74 -1.07 -9.22
N GLY A 50 11.12 0.03 -9.88
CA GLY A 50 10.44 0.55 -11.06
C GLY A 50 8.92 0.67 -10.86
N ARG A 51 8.17 0.11 -11.82
CA ARG A 51 6.70 0.09 -11.86
C ARG A 51 6.04 -0.61 -10.66
N LEU A 52 6.76 -1.48 -9.94
CA LEU A 52 6.21 -2.13 -8.73
C LEU A 52 6.17 -1.19 -7.51
N SER A 53 6.92 -0.09 -7.52
CA SER A 53 7.02 0.81 -6.35
C SER A 53 5.68 1.45 -5.97
N ILE A 54 4.86 1.85 -6.96
CA ILE A 54 3.57 2.50 -6.74
C ILE A 54 2.55 1.56 -6.06
N PRO A 55 2.23 0.36 -6.59
CA PRO A 55 1.26 -0.53 -5.95
C PRO A 55 1.73 -0.99 -4.56
N LEU A 56 3.04 -1.19 -4.36
CA LEU A 56 3.61 -1.49 -3.05
C LEU A 56 3.42 -0.32 -2.06
N ARG A 57 3.61 0.94 -2.48
CA ARG A 57 3.35 2.12 -1.64
C ARG A 57 1.89 2.23 -1.25
N VAL A 58 0.96 2.03 -2.19
CA VAL A 58 -0.49 2.09 -1.90
C VAL A 58 -0.90 0.95 -0.97
N ALA A 59 -0.38 -0.26 -1.19
CA ALA A 59 -0.62 -1.39 -0.29
C ALA A 59 -0.07 -1.13 1.12
N ALA A 60 1.14 -0.59 1.23
CA ALA A 60 1.73 -0.22 2.52
C ALA A 60 0.93 0.88 3.22
N ALA A 61 0.55 1.94 2.50
CA ALA A 61 -0.24 3.04 3.04
C ALA A 61 -1.64 2.62 3.48
N SER A 62 -2.30 1.75 2.71
CA SER A 62 -3.62 1.20 3.07
C SER A 62 -3.53 0.28 4.29
N GLY A 63 -2.54 -0.61 4.36
CA GLY A 63 -2.27 -1.41 5.56
C GLY A 63 -1.99 -0.56 6.80
N LEU A 64 -1.24 0.53 6.62
CA LEU A 64 -0.95 1.49 7.68
C LEU A 64 -2.20 2.22 8.18
N ALA A 65 -3.03 2.71 7.26
CA ALA A 65 -4.29 3.37 7.58
C ALA A 65 -5.24 2.43 8.33
N LEU A 66 -5.33 1.17 7.90
CA LEU A 66 -6.15 0.15 8.56
C LEU A 66 -5.63 -0.21 9.95
N LEU A 67 -4.32 -0.28 10.14
CA LEU A 67 -3.70 -0.45 11.46
C LEU A 67 -4.04 0.72 12.40
N LEU A 68 -3.98 1.96 11.92
CA LEU A 68 -4.38 3.15 12.68
C LEU A 68 -5.87 3.14 13.05
N LEU A 69 -6.74 2.76 12.11
CA LEU A 69 -8.18 2.62 12.36
C LEU A 69 -8.48 1.53 13.40
N HIS A 70 -7.70 0.44 13.41
CA HIS A 70 -7.81 -0.59 14.44
C HIS A 70 -7.38 -0.06 15.81
N VAL A 71 -6.18 0.52 15.91
CA VAL A 71 -5.59 0.99 17.18
C VAL A 71 -6.39 2.14 17.79
N SER A 72 -7.00 2.99 16.97
CA SER A 72 -7.89 4.07 17.43
C SER A 72 -9.24 3.56 17.96
N GLY A 73 -9.58 2.28 17.72
CA GLY A 73 -10.85 1.68 18.15
C GLY A 73 -12.05 2.18 17.36
N PHE A 74 -11.82 2.72 16.15
CA PHE A 74 -12.88 3.18 15.25
C PHE A 74 -13.68 2.00 14.66
N VAL A 75 -12.98 0.90 14.36
CA VAL A 75 -13.59 -0.32 13.86
C VAL A 75 -14.05 -1.19 15.04
N ARG A 76 -15.37 -1.23 15.30
CA ARG A 76 -15.95 -2.01 16.42
C ARG A 76 -16.84 -3.17 16.00
N SER A 77 -17.24 -3.21 14.72
CA SER A 77 -18.09 -4.28 14.21
C SER A 77 -17.31 -5.60 14.15
N PRO A 78 -17.81 -6.71 14.73
CA PRO A 78 -17.14 -8.01 14.66
C PRO A 78 -16.86 -8.47 13.22
N ARG A 79 -17.73 -8.12 12.27
CA ARG A 79 -17.54 -8.45 10.84
C ARG A 79 -16.34 -7.72 10.25
N SER A 80 -16.24 -6.42 10.53
CA SER A 80 -15.12 -5.59 10.07
C SER A 80 -13.81 -6.02 10.72
N LEU A 81 -13.84 -6.41 11.99
CA LEU A 81 -12.66 -6.95 12.70
C LEU A 81 -12.19 -8.29 12.10
N ALA A 82 -13.11 -9.19 11.73
CA ALA A 82 -12.74 -10.43 11.03
C ALA A 82 -12.11 -10.15 9.65
N LEU A 83 -12.69 -9.26 8.85
CA LEU A 83 -12.08 -8.82 7.57
C LEU A 83 -10.69 -8.19 7.80
N LEU A 84 -10.60 -7.30 8.79
CA LEU A 84 -9.38 -6.58 9.12
C LEU A 84 -8.27 -7.52 9.59
N SER A 85 -8.59 -8.53 10.40
CA SER A 85 -7.60 -9.54 10.84
C SER A 85 -7.00 -10.30 9.65
N GLY A 86 -7.82 -10.69 8.68
CA GLY A 86 -7.37 -11.32 7.44
C GLY A 86 -6.46 -10.41 6.62
N PHE A 87 -6.89 -9.15 6.44
CA PHE A 87 -6.12 -8.15 5.71
C PHE A 87 -4.75 -7.88 6.37
N LEU A 88 -4.73 -7.63 7.68
CA LEU A 88 -3.51 -7.38 8.45
C LEU A 88 -2.61 -8.62 8.46
N GLY A 89 -3.19 -9.82 8.58
CA GLY A 89 -2.45 -11.08 8.55
C GLY A 89 -1.74 -11.32 7.21
N ALA A 90 -2.46 -11.14 6.09
CA ALA A 90 -1.86 -11.23 4.76
C ALA A 90 -0.80 -10.14 4.53
N SER A 91 -1.07 -8.90 4.98
CA SER A 91 -0.10 -7.80 4.91
C SER A 91 1.16 -8.10 5.74
N ALA A 92 1.03 -8.76 6.89
CA ALA A 92 2.17 -9.19 7.70
C ALA A 92 3.04 -10.21 6.96
N VAL A 93 2.42 -11.19 6.30
CA VAL A 93 3.14 -12.19 5.49
C VAL A 93 3.87 -11.51 4.34
N LEU A 94 3.20 -10.61 3.61
CA LEU A 94 3.82 -9.84 2.53
C LEU A 94 5.00 -9.01 3.03
N ALA A 95 4.84 -8.26 4.13
CA ALA A 95 5.92 -7.47 4.72
C ALA A 95 7.12 -8.34 5.15
N TRP A 96 6.85 -9.52 5.70
CA TRP A 96 7.89 -10.47 6.08
C TRP A 96 8.64 -11.01 4.84
N LEU A 97 7.92 -11.39 3.78
CA LEU A 97 8.51 -11.84 2.52
C LEU A 97 9.33 -10.73 1.86
N THR A 98 8.84 -9.48 1.86
CA THR A 98 9.60 -8.32 1.40
C THR A 98 10.87 -8.13 2.21
N GLY A 99 10.80 -8.25 3.54
CA GLY A 99 11.97 -8.22 4.41
C GLY A 99 12.98 -9.31 4.07
N ALA A 100 12.51 -10.55 3.88
CA ALA A 100 13.35 -11.69 3.51
C ALA A 100 14.01 -11.49 2.14
N LEU A 101 13.28 -10.95 1.17
CA LEU A 101 13.79 -10.64 -0.17
C LEU A 101 14.83 -9.50 -0.15
N LEU A 102 14.63 -8.50 0.71
CA LEU A 102 15.55 -7.38 0.90
C LEU A 102 16.78 -7.75 1.74
N LEU A 103 16.72 -8.84 2.52
CA LEU A 103 17.74 -9.20 3.49
C LEU A 103 19.17 -9.25 2.88
N PRO A 104 19.40 -9.84 1.69
CA PRO A 104 20.73 -9.83 1.06
C PRO A 104 21.26 -8.42 0.79
N LEU A 105 20.41 -7.50 0.29
CA LEU A 105 20.80 -6.10 0.08
C LEU A 105 21.12 -5.41 1.40
N THR A 106 20.37 -5.73 2.46
CA THR A 106 20.55 -5.11 3.77
C THR A 106 21.82 -5.59 4.47
N LEU A 107 22.26 -6.83 4.23
CA LEU A 107 23.55 -7.33 4.71
C LEU A 107 24.71 -6.56 4.08
N VAL A 108 24.63 -6.23 2.79
CA VAL A 108 25.61 -5.37 2.11
C VAL A 108 25.55 -3.94 2.67
N GLY A 109 24.33 -3.39 2.83
CA GLY A 109 24.12 -2.05 3.39
C GLY A 109 24.49 -1.91 4.88
N LEU A 110 24.56 -3.00 5.63
CA LEU A 110 24.97 -3.02 7.03
C LEU A 110 26.43 -2.56 7.17
N MET A 111 27.29 -2.85 6.20
CA MET A 111 28.67 -2.36 6.18
C MET A 111 28.77 -0.84 6.05
N VAL A 112 27.71 -0.18 5.57
CA VAL A 112 27.63 1.28 5.38
C VAL A 112 26.76 1.93 6.48
N GLY A 113 26.34 1.17 7.50
CA GLY A 113 25.52 1.66 8.62
C GLY A 113 24.02 1.78 8.33
N ILE A 114 23.58 1.42 7.12
CA ILE A 114 22.17 1.52 6.66
C ILE A 114 21.39 0.23 7.00
N GLY A 115 22.08 -0.87 7.30
CA GLY A 115 21.47 -2.20 7.42
C GLY A 115 20.36 -2.36 8.47
N LEU A 116 20.28 -1.48 9.47
CA LEU A 116 19.16 -1.50 10.43
C LEU A 116 17.80 -1.19 9.79
N LEU A 117 17.77 -0.40 8.71
CA LEU A 117 16.55 -0.11 7.96
C LEU A 117 15.99 -1.39 7.29
N GLY A 118 16.87 -2.35 7.01
CA GLY A 118 16.51 -3.68 6.51
C GLY A 118 15.68 -4.53 7.46
N LEU A 119 15.71 -4.20 8.76
CA LEU A 119 14.93 -4.90 9.78
C LEU A 119 13.52 -4.34 9.95
N ILE A 120 13.24 -3.15 9.40
CA ILE A 120 11.92 -2.51 9.52
C ILE A 120 10.79 -3.39 8.99
N PRO A 121 10.87 -4.03 7.80
CA PRO A 121 9.79 -4.88 7.30
C PRO A 121 9.45 -6.04 8.24
N PHE A 122 10.44 -6.61 8.94
CA PHE A 122 10.21 -7.67 9.94
C PHE A 122 9.51 -7.13 11.18
N GLY A 123 9.91 -5.94 11.65
CA GLY A 123 9.21 -5.25 12.73
C GLY A 123 7.77 -4.92 12.37
N THR A 124 7.53 -4.43 11.15
CA THR A 124 6.18 -4.16 10.63
C THR A 124 5.36 -5.44 10.58
N ALA A 125 5.92 -6.53 10.03
CA ALA A 125 5.27 -7.82 9.98
C ALA A 125 4.86 -8.33 11.38
N TRP A 126 5.75 -8.22 12.36
CA TRP A 126 5.44 -8.59 13.75
C TRP A 126 4.25 -7.78 14.29
N VAL A 127 4.29 -6.45 14.13
CA VAL A 127 3.22 -5.56 14.62
C VAL A 127 1.89 -5.89 13.96
N LEU A 128 1.89 -6.09 12.64
CA LEU A 128 0.69 -6.45 11.88
C LEU A 128 0.14 -7.82 12.28
N PHE A 129 1.01 -8.82 12.48
CA PHE A 129 0.60 -10.15 12.92
C PHE A 129 -0.07 -10.13 14.30
N ARG A 130 0.48 -9.34 15.23
CA ARG A 130 -0.12 -9.15 16.55
C ARG A 130 -1.47 -8.43 16.47
N ALA A 131 -1.56 -7.35 15.69
CA ALA A 131 -2.81 -6.64 15.47
C ALA A 131 -3.86 -7.52 14.78
N ALA A 132 -3.44 -8.40 13.87
CA ALA A 132 -4.32 -9.39 13.25
C ALA A 132 -4.87 -10.38 14.29
N GLY A 133 -4.03 -10.87 15.20
CA GLY A 133 -4.46 -11.74 16.30
C GLY A 133 -5.45 -11.04 17.25
N GLU A 134 -5.15 -9.81 17.67
CA GLU A 134 -6.04 -8.99 18.51
C GLU A 134 -7.40 -8.76 17.82
N ALA A 135 -7.40 -8.35 16.54
CA ALA A 135 -8.62 -8.18 15.75
C ALA A 135 -9.40 -9.50 15.55
N TRP A 136 -8.70 -10.63 15.42
CA TRP A 136 -9.33 -11.94 15.31
C TRP A 136 -10.04 -12.32 16.60
N ASP A 137 -9.37 -12.15 17.75
CA ASP A 137 -9.93 -12.43 19.07
C ASP A 137 -11.13 -11.52 19.38
N ASP A 138 -11.06 -10.24 19.05
CA ASP A 138 -12.17 -9.30 19.21
C ASP A 138 -13.36 -9.62 18.28
N ALA A 139 -13.14 -10.37 17.19
CA ALA A 139 -14.19 -10.89 16.33
C ALA A 139 -14.87 -12.17 16.89
N ALA A 140 -14.53 -12.62 18.10
CA ALA A 140 -15.10 -13.80 18.76
C ALA A 140 -16.63 -13.87 18.82
N PRO A 141 -17.39 -12.76 18.93
CA PRO A 141 -18.85 -12.82 18.91
C PRO A 141 -19.47 -13.37 17.61
N LEU A 142 -18.71 -13.47 16.52
CA LEU A 142 -19.20 -14.07 15.28
C LEU A 142 -19.27 -15.61 15.36
N PRO A 143 -20.21 -16.23 14.63
CA PRO A 143 -20.23 -17.69 14.48
C PRO A 143 -18.90 -18.24 13.96
N PRO A 144 -18.44 -19.40 14.46
CA PRO A 144 -17.11 -19.94 14.16
C PRO A 144 -16.87 -20.23 12.67
N TRP A 145 -17.94 -20.45 11.89
CA TRP A 145 -17.86 -20.69 10.45
C TRP A 145 -17.80 -19.40 9.61
N ARG A 146 -18.33 -18.26 10.10
CA ARG A 146 -18.29 -16.97 9.38
C ARG A 146 -16.95 -16.24 9.54
N ARG A 147 -16.32 -16.38 10.70
CA ARG A 147 -15.02 -15.75 11.01
C ARG A 147 -13.94 -16.08 9.95
N PRO A 148 -13.66 -17.37 9.63
CA PRO A 148 -12.63 -17.70 8.65
C PRO A 148 -12.99 -17.24 7.24
N GLN A 149 -14.27 -17.25 6.85
CA GLN A 149 -14.70 -16.75 5.55
C GLN A 149 -14.37 -15.26 5.37
N LEU A 150 -14.73 -14.44 6.37
CA LEU A 150 -14.40 -13.02 6.36
C LEU A 150 -12.89 -12.77 6.44
N GLY A 151 -12.16 -13.54 7.25
CA GLY A 151 -10.71 -13.48 7.28
C GLY A 151 -10.08 -13.78 5.92
N VAL A 152 -10.53 -14.83 5.22
CA VAL A 152 -10.08 -15.15 3.87
C VAL A 152 -10.41 -14.04 2.88
N CYS A 153 -11.61 -13.45 2.95
CA CYS A 153 -11.96 -12.30 2.11
C CYS A 153 -11.03 -11.10 2.37
N GLY A 154 -10.74 -10.80 3.63
CA GLY A 154 -9.80 -9.73 3.99
C GLY A 154 -8.38 -9.98 3.49
N ALA A 155 -7.90 -11.22 3.61
CA ALA A 155 -6.60 -11.64 3.10
C ALA A 155 -6.54 -11.54 1.57
N ALA A 156 -7.59 -11.99 0.87
CA ALA A 156 -7.70 -11.87 -0.57
C ALA A 156 -7.69 -10.41 -1.03
N LEU A 157 -8.36 -9.50 -0.32
CA LEU A 157 -8.30 -8.07 -0.63
C LEU A 157 -6.87 -7.52 -0.49
N ALA A 158 -6.14 -7.90 0.56
CA ALA A 158 -4.76 -7.45 0.77
C ALA A 158 -3.79 -7.95 -0.30
N THR A 159 -4.01 -9.15 -0.86
CA THR A 159 -3.12 -9.74 -1.87
C THR A 159 -3.52 -9.36 -3.29
N LEU A 160 -4.82 -9.36 -3.60
CA LEU A 160 -5.32 -9.05 -4.94
C LEU A 160 -5.21 -7.57 -5.26
N PHE A 161 -5.28 -6.67 -4.29
CA PHE A 161 -5.16 -5.24 -4.56
C PHE A 161 -3.80 -4.85 -5.19
N PRO A 162 -2.63 -5.15 -4.60
CA PRO A 162 -1.34 -4.79 -5.20
C PRO A 162 -1.03 -5.50 -6.52
N VAL A 163 -1.62 -6.69 -6.76
CA VAL A 163 -1.41 -7.46 -8.00
C VAL A 163 -2.40 -7.04 -9.10
N GLY A 164 -3.65 -6.80 -8.74
CA GLY A 164 -4.70 -6.43 -9.66
C GLY A 164 -4.56 -4.99 -10.17
N GLN A 165 -4.00 -4.10 -9.37
CA GLN A 165 -3.80 -2.69 -9.74
C GLN A 165 -2.91 -2.51 -10.99
N PRO A 166 -1.71 -3.10 -11.10
CA PRO A 166 -0.89 -2.97 -12.31
C PRO A 166 -1.53 -3.64 -13.54
N ILE A 167 -2.22 -4.77 -13.36
CA ILE A 167 -2.95 -5.45 -14.44
C ILE A 167 -4.08 -4.56 -14.96
N ALA A 168 -4.86 -3.97 -14.05
CA ALA A 168 -5.95 -3.07 -14.41
C ALA A 168 -5.44 -1.82 -15.14
N GLN A 169 -4.31 -1.25 -14.68
CA GLN A 169 -3.64 -0.14 -15.36
C GLN A 169 -3.24 -0.52 -16.79
N GLU A 170 -2.55 -1.66 -16.97
CA GLU A 170 -2.08 -2.11 -18.28
C GLU A 170 -3.24 -2.30 -19.26
N MET A 171 -4.29 -3.02 -18.84
CA MET A 171 -5.49 -3.21 -19.65
C MET A 171 -6.18 -1.88 -20.02
N SER A 172 -6.24 -0.94 -19.09
CA SER A 172 -6.85 0.38 -19.34
C SER A 172 -6.06 1.18 -20.36
N TYR A 173 -4.74 1.13 -20.27
CA TYR A 173 -3.86 1.79 -21.22
C TYR A 173 -3.97 1.17 -22.62
N GLU A 174 -4.02 -0.16 -22.72
CA GLU A 174 -4.24 -0.82 -24.01
C GLU A 174 -5.55 -0.36 -24.67
N ILE A 175 -6.65 -0.37 -23.91
CA ILE A 175 -7.96 0.09 -24.41
C ILE A 175 -7.92 1.57 -24.79
N ALA A 176 -7.29 2.43 -23.97
CA ALA A 176 -7.17 3.85 -24.25
C ALA A 176 -6.34 4.11 -25.52
N PHE A 177 -5.24 3.39 -25.71
CA PHE A 177 -4.40 3.52 -26.90
C PHE A 177 -5.09 3.02 -28.17
N GLU A 178 -5.83 1.92 -28.10
CA GLU A 178 -6.64 1.42 -29.21
C GLU A 178 -7.72 2.44 -29.61
N ARG A 179 -8.40 3.05 -28.61
CA ARG A 179 -9.40 4.10 -28.87
C ARG A 179 -8.80 5.36 -29.49
N LEU A 180 -7.57 5.73 -29.12
CA LEU A 180 -6.86 6.86 -29.72
C LEU A 180 -6.44 6.61 -31.18
N GLU A 181 -6.27 5.36 -31.58
CA GLU A 181 -5.95 5.01 -32.98
C GLU A 181 -7.14 5.23 -33.92
N LEU A 182 -8.37 5.24 -33.39
CA LEU A 182 -9.55 5.64 -34.15
C LEU A 182 -9.44 7.14 -34.45
N SER A 183 -9.33 7.51 -35.72
CA SER A 183 -9.28 8.92 -36.17
C SER A 183 -10.65 9.62 -36.10
N THR A 184 -11.41 9.39 -35.03
CA THR A 184 -12.70 10.03 -34.76
C THR A 184 -12.51 11.27 -33.88
N SER A 185 -13.38 12.27 -34.03
CA SER A 185 -13.40 13.48 -33.19
C SER A 185 -13.44 13.17 -31.69
N ASP A 186 -14.11 12.08 -31.31
CA ASP A 186 -14.39 11.72 -29.91
C ASP A 186 -13.35 10.75 -29.32
N ALA A 187 -12.29 10.43 -30.06
CA ALA A 187 -11.31 9.40 -29.67
C ALA A 187 -10.64 9.70 -28.33
N ILE A 188 -10.35 10.98 -28.08
CA ILE A 188 -9.69 11.44 -26.85
C ILE A 188 -10.62 11.27 -25.65
N GLU A 189 -11.89 11.68 -25.77
CA GLU A 189 -12.88 11.56 -24.70
C GLU A 189 -13.11 10.09 -24.33
N ARG A 190 -13.29 9.21 -25.33
CA ARG A 190 -13.45 7.78 -25.08
C ARG A 190 -12.19 7.14 -24.49
N ALA A 191 -11.00 7.61 -24.84
CA ALA A 191 -9.76 7.14 -24.24
C ALA A 191 -9.62 7.63 -22.78
N SER A 192 -10.08 8.85 -22.49
CA SER A 192 -10.17 9.40 -21.14
C SER A 192 -11.10 8.57 -20.26
N ASP A 193 -12.30 8.25 -20.74
CA ASP A 193 -13.27 7.40 -20.01
C ASP A 193 -12.69 6.01 -19.67
N ALA A 194 -11.82 5.49 -20.54
CA ALA A 194 -11.16 4.20 -20.33
C ALA A 194 -10.06 4.26 -19.26
N LEU A 195 -9.63 5.45 -18.85
CA LEU A 195 -8.61 5.66 -17.81
C LEU A 195 -9.22 6.08 -16.47
N ASP A 196 -10.39 6.73 -16.49
CA ASP A 196 -11.08 7.27 -15.31
C ASP A 196 -11.44 6.22 -14.24
N TRP A 197 -11.61 4.95 -14.62
CA TRP A 197 -12.00 3.89 -13.69
C TRP A 197 -10.83 3.30 -12.89
N VAL A 198 -9.58 3.66 -13.22
CA VAL A 198 -8.40 3.13 -12.52
C VAL A 198 -7.92 4.10 -11.44
N PRO A 199 -8.06 3.75 -10.14
CA PRO A 199 -7.50 4.56 -9.08
C PRO A 199 -5.97 4.57 -9.16
N CYS A 200 -5.37 5.75 -8.94
CA CYS A 200 -3.92 5.95 -8.94
C CYS A 200 -3.24 5.55 -10.26
N LEU A 201 -3.76 6.03 -11.38
CA LEU A 201 -3.17 5.82 -12.70
C LEU A 201 -1.72 6.34 -12.77
N SER A 202 -0.76 5.49 -13.11
CA SER A 202 0.64 5.90 -13.33
C SER A 202 0.76 6.57 -14.68
N ARG A 203 1.47 7.71 -14.75
CA ARG A 203 1.67 8.47 -15.99
C ARG A 203 2.71 7.85 -16.95
N GLU A 204 3.60 7.00 -16.43
CA GLU A 204 4.75 6.49 -17.18
C GLU A 204 4.39 5.79 -18.50
N PRO A 205 3.37 4.93 -18.59
CA PRO A 205 3.04 4.25 -19.85
C PRO A 205 2.63 5.23 -20.96
N LEU A 206 1.94 6.31 -20.59
CA LEU A 206 1.54 7.37 -21.53
C LEU A 206 2.75 8.15 -22.05
N LEU A 207 3.68 8.50 -21.15
CA LEU A 207 4.94 9.17 -21.50
C LEU A 207 5.83 8.29 -22.38
N ASP A 208 5.96 7.01 -22.03
CA ASP A 208 6.74 6.03 -22.80
C ASP A 208 6.18 5.87 -24.21
N LYS A 209 4.84 5.84 -24.35
CA LYS A 209 4.18 5.78 -25.66
C LYS A 209 4.41 7.06 -26.46
N ALA A 210 4.22 8.23 -25.84
CA ALA A 210 4.40 9.53 -26.49
C ALA A 210 5.85 9.76 -26.96
N ARG A 211 6.86 9.36 -26.15
CA ARG A 211 8.29 9.47 -26.53
C ARG A 211 8.66 8.63 -27.75
N LYS A 212 7.95 7.52 -27.97
CA LYS A 212 8.19 6.61 -29.11
C LYS A 212 7.37 6.99 -30.34
N GLU A 213 6.41 7.91 -30.21
CA GLU A 213 5.49 8.27 -31.28
C GLU A 213 6.15 9.20 -32.28
N LYS A 214 6.05 8.86 -33.57
CA LYS A 214 6.65 9.63 -34.67
C LYS A 214 5.63 10.49 -35.40
N ASP A 215 4.36 10.09 -35.37
CA ASP A 215 3.26 10.85 -35.95
C ASP A 215 2.88 12.02 -35.05
N GLU A 216 3.01 13.24 -35.56
CA GLU A 216 2.72 14.49 -34.86
C GLU A 216 1.23 14.58 -34.45
N ALA A 217 0.31 14.15 -35.31
CA ALA A 217 -1.11 14.16 -34.99
C ALA A 217 -1.46 13.16 -33.88
N ARG A 218 -0.70 12.07 -33.77
CA ARG A 218 -0.87 11.09 -32.69
C ARG A 218 -0.20 11.55 -31.40
N PHE A 219 0.96 12.21 -31.49
CA PHE A 219 1.60 12.85 -30.36
C PHE A 219 0.70 13.91 -29.73
N ASP A 220 0.09 14.78 -30.53
CA ASP A 220 -0.84 15.82 -30.05
C ASP A 220 -2.05 15.21 -29.33
N ARG A 221 -2.60 14.10 -29.85
CA ARG A 221 -3.68 13.37 -29.19
C ARG A 221 -3.26 12.78 -27.84
N LEU A 222 -2.06 12.19 -27.76
CA LEU A 222 -1.51 11.68 -26.50
C LEU A 222 -1.23 12.81 -25.49
N SER A 223 -0.74 13.96 -25.96
CA SER A 223 -0.48 15.13 -25.14
C SER A 223 -1.77 15.70 -24.54
N ARG A 224 -2.83 15.84 -25.35
CA ARG A 224 -4.16 16.24 -24.89
C ARG A 224 -4.78 15.24 -23.91
N LEU A 225 -4.63 13.94 -24.16
CA LEU A 225 -5.10 12.92 -23.22
C LEU A 225 -4.37 13.04 -21.87
N SER A 226 -3.05 13.30 -21.89
CA SER A 226 -2.27 13.57 -20.68
C SER A 226 -2.77 14.81 -19.93
N GLU A 227 -3.11 15.87 -20.66
CA GLU A 227 -3.61 17.11 -20.08
C GLU A 227 -4.96 16.89 -19.39
N LEU A 228 -5.87 16.15 -20.02
CA LEU A 228 -7.17 15.81 -19.42
C LEU A 228 -7.03 14.94 -18.17
N GLN A 229 -6.18 13.92 -18.23
CA GLN A 229 -6.05 12.93 -17.15
C GLN A 229 -5.18 13.41 -15.98
N PHE A 230 -4.10 14.13 -16.28
CA PHE A 230 -3.10 14.51 -15.29
C PHE A 230 -2.98 16.01 -15.08
N GLY A 231 -3.71 16.83 -15.83
CA GLY A 231 -3.64 18.30 -15.75
C GLY A 231 -2.43 18.93 -16.44
N PHE A 232 -1.61 18.15 -17.15
CA PHE A 232 -0.40 18.65 -17.82
C PHE A 232 -0.19 18.00 -19.19
N PRO A 233 0.10 18.79 -20.24
CA PRO A 233 0.47 18.25 -21.54
C PRO A 233 1.85 17.58 -21.49
N ILE A 234 2.14 16.76 -22.50
CA ILE A 234 3.46 16.14 -22.70
C ILE A 234 4.25 17.00 -23.69
N SER A 235 5.47 17.42 -23.32
CA SER A 235 6.41 18.03 -24.27
C SER A 235 7.19 16.96 -25.05
N ARG A 236 7.54 17.26 -26.31
CA ARG A 236 8.35 16.35 -27.15
C ARG A 236 9.72 16.05 -26.55
N ASP A 237 10.29 17.00 -25.80
CA ASP A 237 11.57 16.82 -25.13
C ASP A 237 11.48 15.83 -23.95
N GLY A 238 10.30 15.30 -23.67
CA GLY A 238 10.04 14.32 -22.61
C GLY A 238 10.00 14.93 -21.21
N TYR A 239 10.09 16.26 -21.11
CA TYR A 239 9.91 17.04 -19.89
C TYR A 239 8.46 17.51 -19.74
N LEU A 240 8.02 17.64 -18.49
CA LEU A 240 6.73 18.22 -18.19
C LEU A 240 6.85 19.73 -18.26
N LEU A 241 5.95 20.38 -19.00
CA LEU A 241 5.76 21.82 -18.87
C LEU A 241 5.04 22.03 -17.54
N PHE A 242 5.80 22.36 -16.50
CA PHE A 242 5.22 22.91 -15.30
C PHE A 242 4.73 24.32 -15.65
N PRO A 243 3.46 24.66 -15.37
CA PRO A 243 3.02 26.03 -15.51
C PRO A 243 3.84 26.90 -14.56
N ASP A 244 4.49 27.93 -15.11
CA ASP A 244 5.19 28.97 -14.35
C ASP A 244 4.23 29.75 -13.44
#